data_AF-A0A3C1DPA1-F1
#
_entry.id   AF-A0A3C1DPA1-F1
#
_cell.length_a   1.000
_cell.length_b   1.000
_cell.length_c   1.000
_cell.angle_alpha   90.00
_cell.angle_beta   90.00
_cell.angle_gamma   90.00
#
_symmetry.space_group_name_H-M   'P 1'
#
loop_
_entity.id
_entity.type
_entity.pdbx_description
1 polymer ?
#
loop_
_entity_poly.entity_id
_entity_poly.type
_entity_poly.pdbx_seq_one_letter_code
_entity_poly.pdbx_strand_id
1 'polypeptide(L)'
;MPNMIQVMGIFAEGQIAQAHSPESHPFGHIPGDPELADRIRLLAKGINETENSFIWIALFEPTKIEMALAAELFDLPRLQVDDAMNHRQRAKVEFDSTKAFVVFKLLEYVESTSDIETGQMSVFIGPGYAVTVRHRSSGNMGWVLDRIDNTHDLLEFGPITILHSVLDNAVDEYLDVIDEVTADIAGIEESVFSPIRTDNTEKIYELKRENLEIRRAISPMVQIAGTLSGSGNSRMPAELRPYFSDISDHLLRAGDGVENNDSLLLTMLMASTARTDLQQNADMRRISAWVAIAAVPTMIAGIYGMNFEHMPEL
;
A
#
# COMPACT_ATOMS: atom_id res chain seq x y z
N MET A 1 -17.64 -7.68 -2.83
CA MET A 1 -18.02 -8.27 -4.14
C MET A 1 -17.96 -9.78 -4.01
N PRO A 2 -18.76 -10.58 -4.75
CA PRO A 2 -18.66 -12.03 -4.66
C PRO A 2 -17.27 -12.52 -5.10
N ASN A 3 -16.75 -13.58 -4.47
CA ASN A 3 -15.54 -14.27 -4.90
C ASN A 3 -15.69 -14.65 -6.37
N MET A 4 -14.71 -14.31 -7.21
CA MET A 4 -14.87 -14.47 -8.65
C MET A 4 -13.58 -14.92 -9.31
N ILE A 5 -13.70 -15.95 -10.14
CA ILE A 5 -12.71 -16.30 -11.14
C ILE A 5 -13.08 -15.57 -12.43
N GLN A 6 -12.17 -14.74 -12.93
CA GLN A 6 -12.32 -14.05 -14.20
C GLN A 6 -11.18 -14.48 -15.14
N VAL A 7 -11.54 -14.99 -16.31
CA VAL A 7 -10.57 -15.12 -17.41
C VAL A 7 -10.48 -13.73 -18.03
N MET A 8 -9.35 -13.07 -17.85
CA MET A 8 -9.18 -11.68 -18.27
C MET A 8 -8.80 -11.59 -19.75
N GLY A 9 -7.98 -12.53 -20.22
CA GLY A 9 -7.67 -12.59 -21.64
C GLY A 9 -6.92 -13.83 -22.10
N ILE A 10 -7.04 -14.08 -23.39
CA ILE A 10 -6.17 -14.98 -24.16
C ILE A 10 -5.29 -14.08 -25.02
N PHE A 11 -3.99 -14.27 -24.93
CA PHE A 11 -2.98 -13.52 -25.67
C PHE A 11 -2.34 -14.45 -26.68
N ALA A 12 -2.13 -14.00 -27.91
CA ALA A 12 -1.45 -14.76 -28.96
C ALA A 12 -0.69 -13.80 -29.87
N GLU A 13 0.51 -14.19 -30.29
CA GLU A 13 1.33 -13.45 -31.26
C GLU A 13 1.57 -11.97 -30.87
N GLY A 14 1.77 -11.70 -29.57
CA GLY A 14 2.00 -10.33 -29.07
C GLY A 14 0.76 -9.44 -29.07
N GLN A 15 -0.44 -9.99 -29.23
CA GLN A 15 -1.70 -9.27 -29.21
C GLN A 15 -2.73 -9.93 -28.28
N ILE A 16 -3.74 -9.16 -27.90
CA ILE A 16 -4.92 -9.67 -27.21
C ILE A 16 -5.81 -10.41 -28.20
N ALA A 17 -5.78 -11.74 -28.18
CA ALA A 17 -6.62 -12.57 -29.05
C ALA A 17 -8.09 -12.56 -28.59
N GLN A 18 -8.32 -12.51 -27.28
CA GLN A 18 -9.66 -12.37 -26.71
C GLN A 18 -9.57 -11.74 -25.31
N ALA A 19 -9.93 -10.46 -25.15
CA ALA A 19 -10.12 -9.84 -23.84
C ALA A 19 -11.58 -9.92 -23.41
N HIS A 20 -11.80 -10.18 -22.13
CA HIS A 20 -13.12 -10.03 -21.51
C HIS A 20 -13.04 -8.81 -20.61
N SER A 21 -13.78 -7.74 -20.95
CA SER A 21 -13.86 -6.57 -20.07
C SER A 21 -14.56 -6.99 -18.77
N PRO A 22 -14.06 -6.56 -17.62
CA PRO A 22 -14.71 -6.86 -16.34
C PRO A 22 -16.10 -6.20 -16.22
N GLU A 23 -16.41 -5.19 -17.04
CA GLU A 23 -17.72 -4.52 -17.10
C GLU A 23 -18.66 -5.09 -18.17
N SER A 24 -18.12 -5.71 -19.23
CA SER A 24 -18.94 -6.47 -20.16
C SER A 24 -19.21 -7.84 -19.56
N HIS A 25 -20.40 -8.04 -18.99
CA HIS A 25 -20.82 -9.37 -18.58
C HIS A 25 -21.12 -10.23 -19.82
N PRO A 26 -20.34 -11.31 -20.02
CA PRO A 26 -20.96 -12.60 -20.32
C PRO A 26 -20.70 -13.66 -19.23
N PHE A 27 -19.82 -13.42 -18.25
CA PHE A 27 -19.37 -14.45 -17.31
C PHE A 27 -19.21 -13.96 -15.85
N GLY A 28 -20.23 -13.30 -15.30
CA GLY A 28 -20.32 -13.12 -13.84
C GLY A 28 -20.69 -14.43 -13.17
N HIS A 29 -19.69 -15.18 -12.70
CA HIS A 29 -19.92 -16.52 -12.13
C HIS A 29 -20.08 -16.51 -10.61
N ILE A 30 -20.93 -17.41 -10.14
CA ILE A 30 -21.24 -17.68 -8.73
C ILE A 30 -20.13 -18.60 -8.19
N PRO A 31 -19.63 -18.37 -6.96
CA PRO A 31 -18.64 -19.25 -6.33
C PRO A 31 -19.07 -20.72 -6.40
N GLY A 32 -18.22 -21.59 -6.96
CA GLY A 32 -18.48 -23.03 -7.07
C GLY A 32 -19.15 -23.50 -8.37
N ASP A 33 -19.10 -22.72 -9.46
CA ASP A 33 -19.52 -23.18 -10.80
C ASP A 33 -18.68 -24.39 -11.28
N PRO A 34 -19.27 -25.59 -11.45
CA PRO A 34 -18.57 -26.76 -11.94
C PRO A 34 -18.12 -26.64 -13.41
N GLU A 35 -18.75 -25.76 -14.21
CA GLU A 35 -18.39 -25.59 -15.63
C GLU A 35 -17.14 -24.72 -15.83
N LEU A 36 -16.76 -23.91 -14.85
CA LEU A 36 -15.57 -23.06 -14.91
C LEU A 36 -14.29 -23.88 -15.09
N ALA A 37 -14.19 -25.01 -14.39
CA ALA A 37 -13.09 -25.95 -14.52
C ALA A 37 -12.93 -26.43 -15.96
N ASP A 38 -14.04 -26.85 -16.57
CA ASP A 38 -14.05 -27.39 -17.92
C ASP A 38 -13.80 -26.32 -18.97
N ARG A 39 -14.25 -25.08 -18.73
CA ARG A 39 -13.95 -23.93 -19.59
C ARG A 39 -12.47 -23.55 -19.54
N ILE A 40 -11.87 -23.44 -18.35
CA ILE A 40 -10.43 -23.17 -18.22
C ILE A 40 -9.62 -24.28 -18.88
N ARG A 41 -10.02 -25.56 -18.70
CA ARG A 41 -9.39 -26.70 -19.38
C ARG A 41 -9.47 -26.58 -20.89
N LEU A 42 -10.62 -26.18 -21.44
CA LEU A 42 -10.81 -26.01 -22.88
C LEU A 42 -9.90 -24.90 -23.43
N LEU A 43 -9.82 -23.77 -22.74
CA LEU A 43 -8.95 -22.65 -23.12
C LEU A 43 -7.46 -23.01 -23.02
N ALA A 44 -7.06 -23.64 -21.91
CA ALA A 44 -5.68 -24.09 -21.71
C ALA A 44 -5.23 -25.10 -22.79
N LYS A 45 -6.15 -25.93 -23.28
CA LYS A 45 -5.87 -26.89 -24.34
C LYS A 45 -5.60 -26.21 -25.70
N GLY A 46 -6.30 -25.12 -26.02
CA GLY A 46 -6.12 -24.39 -27.27
C GLY A 46 -4.79 -23.62 -27.37
N ILE A 47 -4.19 -23.26 -26.23
CA ILE A 47 -2.94 -22.48 -26.16
C ILE A 47 -1.71 -23.31 -26.53
N ASN A 48 -1.75 -24.62 -26.28
CA ASN A 48 -0.66 -25.53 -26.65
C ASN A 48 -0.47 -25.67 -28.18
N GLU A 49 -1.36 -25.10 -29.00
CA GLU A 49 -1.33 -25.22 -30.47
C GLU A 49 -0.67 -24.03 -31.18
N THR A 50 -0.46 -22.89 -30.50
CA THR A 50 0.13 -21.66 -31.07
C THR A 50 1.39 -21.23 -30.31
N GLU A 51 2.52 -21.15 -31.00
CA GLU A 51 3.76 -20.59 -30.45
C GLU A 51 3.50 -19.12 -30.04
N ASN A 52 3.89 -18.76 -28.81
CA ASN A 52 3.74 -17.42 -28.23
C ASN A 52 2.31 -17.00 -27.82
N SER A 53 1.47 -17.96 -27.39
CA SER A 53 0.19 -17.67 -26.74
C SER A 53 0.19 -18.00 -25.24
N PHE A 54 -0.61 -17.27 -24.46
CA PHE A 54 -0.83 -17.56 -23.04
C PHE A 54 -2.22 -17.15 -22.55
N ILE A 55 -2.66 -17.77 -21.45
CA ILE A 55 -3.88 -17.39 -20.73
C ILE A 55 -3.56 -16.57 -19.49
N TRP A 56 -4.34 -15.52 -19.25
CA TRP A 56 -4.34 -14.83 -17.98
C TRP A 56 -5.66 -15.06 -17.23
N ILE A 57 -5.53 -15.59 -16.01
CA ILE A 57 -6.65 -15.76 -15.08
C ILE A 57 -6.45 -14.85 -13.88
N ALA A 58 -7.46 -14.05 -13.57
CA ALA A 58 -7.53 -13.23 -12.38
C ALA A 58 -8.54 -13.80 -11.38
N LEU A 59 -8.07 -14.07 -10.18
CA LEU A 59 -8.86 -14.54 -9.05
C LEU A 59 -9.01 -13.39 -8.05
N PHE A 60 -10.26 -13.06 -7.71
CA PHE A 60 -10.56 -12.11 -6.64
C PHE A 60 -11.18 -12.86 -5.46
N GLU A 61 -10.48 -12.80 -4.32
CA GLU A 61 -10.82 -13.47 -3.08
C GLU A 61 -11.28 -14.93 -3.28
N PRO A 62 -10.51 -15.79 -3.98
CA PRO A 62 -10.97 -17.13 -4.31
C PRO A 62 -11.24 -17.96 -3.06
N THR A 63 -12.26 -18.81 -3.14
CA THR A 63 -12.47 -19.88 -2.17
C THR A 63 -11.36 -20.93 -2.25
N LYS A 64 -11.23 -21.76 -1.21
CA LYS A 64 -10.28 -22.88 -1.23
C LYS A 64 -10.51 -23.86 -2.38
N ILE A 65 -11.76 -24.03 -2.81
CA ILE A 65 -12.14 -24.94 -3.90
C ILE A 65 -11.64 -24.35 -5.23
N GLU A 66 -11.91 -23.07 -5.46
CA GLU A 66 -11.46 -22.32 -6.63
C GLU A 66 -9.94 -22.27 -6.74
N MET A 67 -9.26 -22.02 -5.63
CA MET A 67 -7.80 -22.03 -5.61
C MET A 67 -7.21 -23.43 -5.84
N ALA A 68 -7.83 -24.49 -5.28
CA ALA A 68 -7.41 -25.87 -5.52
C ALA A 68 -7.57 -26.27 -6.99
N LEU A 69 -8.66 -25.83 -7.63
CA LEU A 69 -8.87 -26.03 -9.06
C LEU A 69 -7.80 -25.35 -9.89
N ALA A 70 -7.50 -24.07 -9.62
CA ALA A 70 -6.41 -23.36 -10.30
C ALA A 70 -5.05 -24.06 -10.08
N ALA A 71 -4.80 -24.54 -8.86
CA ALA A 71 -3.57 -25.26 -8.54
C ALA A 71 -3.42 -26.56 -9.33
N GLU A 72 -4.51 -27.33 -9.49
CA GLU A 72 -4.52 -28.56 -10.30
C GLU A 72 -4.31 -28.25 -11.79
N LEU A 73 -4.97 -27.23 -12.31
CA LEU A 73 -4.95 -26.89 -13.73
C LEU A 73 -3.59 -26.39 -14.22
N PHE A 74 -2.89 -25.61 -13.39
CA PHE A 74 -1.63 -24.97 -13.76
C PHE A 74 -0.40 -25.58 -13.08
N ASP A 75 -0.58 -26.69 -12.35
CA ASP A 75 0.47 -27.35 -11.58
C ASP A 75 1.20 -26.35 -10.66
N LEU A 76 0.40 -25.65 -9.83
CA LEU A 76 0.91 -24.65 -8.90
C LEU A 76 1.48 -25.34 -7.65
N PRO A 77 2.71 -25.02 -7.22
CA PRO A 77 3.30 -25.59 -6.01
C PRO A 77 2.46 -25.33 -4.76
N ARG A 78 2.19 -26.39 -3.98
CA ARG A 78 1.33 -26.33 -2.78
C ARG A 78 1.71 -25.22 -1.79
N LEU A 79 3.00 -25.03 -1.52
CA LEU A 79 3.48 -23.99 -0.60
C LEU A 79 3.16 -22.57 -1.12
N GLN A 80 3.20 -22.36 -2.43
CA GLN A 80 2.87 -21.07 -3.05
C GLN A 80 1.36 -20.81 -3.03
N VAL A 81 0.56 -21.86 -3.21
CA VAL A 81 -0.90 -21.80 -3.05
C VAL A 81 -1.29 -21.46 -1.61
N ASP A 82 -0.65 -22.10 -0.62
CA ASP A 82 -0.88 -21.81 0.80
C ASP A 82 -0.53 -20.34 1.12
N ASP A 83 0.55 -19.81 0.55
CA ASP A 83 0.95 -18.41 0.70
C ASP A 83 0.00 -17.43 0.01
N ALA A 84 -0.51 -17.76 -1.18
CA ALA A 84 -1.48 -16.94 -1.88
C ALA A 84 -2.80 -16.82 -1.11
N MET A 85 -3.22 -17.90 -0.44
CA MET A 85 -4.40 -17.92 0.44
C MET A 85 -4.15 -17.26 1.81
N ASN A 86 -2.88 -17.02 2.17
CA ASN A 86 -2.52 -16.34 3.41
C ASN A 86 -2.34 -14.83 3.17
N HIS A 87 -3.37 -14.08 3.50
CA HIS A 87 -3.44 -12.62 3.38
C HIS A 87 -2.40 -11.82 4.20
N ARG A 88 -1.63 -12.47 5.08
CA ARG A 88 -0.61 -11.84 5.93
C ARG A 88 0.82 -12.10 5.46
N GLN A 89 0.98 -12.68 4.27
CA GLN A 89 2.29 -13.01 3.76
C GLN A 89 3.10 -11.73 3.48
N ARG A 90 4.38 -11.75 3.87
CA ARG A 90 5.34 -10.70 3.52
C ARG A 90 5.63 -10.81 2.02
N ALA A 91 5.95 -9.68 1.39
CA ALA A 91 6.31 -9.69 -0.02
C ALA A 91 7.50 -10.64 -0.27
N LYS A 92 7.41 -11.40 -1.36
CA LYS A 92 8.43 -12.38 -1.76
C LYS A 92 8.44 -12.55 -3.27
N VAL A 93 9.60 -12.92 -3.78
CA VAL A 93 9.82 -13.19 -5.19
C VAL A 93 10.61 -14.49 -5.29
N GLU A 94 10.06 -15.46 -6.01
CA GLU A 94 10.67 -16.75 -6.29
C GLU A 94 10.74 -16.93 -7.81
N PHE A 95 11.95 -17.02 -8.36
CA PHE A 95 12.16 -17.31 -9.78
C PHE A 95 12.77 -18.70 -9.95
N ASP A 96 12.13 -19.51 -10.78
CA ASP A 96 12.72 -20.71 -11.37
C ASP A 96 13.05 -20.46 -12.86
N SER A 97 13.63 -21.46 -13.53
CA SER A 97 14.00 -21.43 -14.95
C SER A 97 12.83 -21.14 -15.89
N THR A 98 11.60 -21.52 -15.52
CA THR A 98 10.39 -21.41 -16.37
C THR A 98 9.16 -20.91 -15.64
N LYS A 99 9.22 -20.75 -14.31
CA LYS A 99 8.11 -20.32 -13.46
C LYS A 99 8.54 -19.16 -12.56
N ALA A 100 7.61 -18.28 -12.23
CA ALA A 100 7.82 -17.26 -11.20
C ALA A 100 6.63 -17.23 -10.23
N PHE A 101 6.91 -16.96 -8.96
CA PHE A 101 5.90 -16.68 -7.96
C PHE A 101 6.25 -15.41 -7.21
N VAL A 102 5.34 -14.44 -7.24
CA VAL A 102 5.54 -13.15 -6.58
C VAL A 102 4.34 -12.86 -5.69
N VAL A 103 4.59 -12.42 -4.47
CA VAL A 103 3.57 -11.92 -3.56
C VAL A 103 3.97 -10.52 -3.13
N PHE A 104 3.03 -9.59 -3.13
CA PHE A 104 3.24 -8.22 -2.69
C PHE A 104 1.95 -7.64 -2.10
N LYS A 105 2.07 -6.52 -1.38
CA LYS A 105 0.92 -5.82 -0.81
C LYS A 105 0.31 -4.87 -1.84
N LEU A 106 -0.95 -4.53 -1.66
CA LEU A 106 -1.59 -3.43 -2.37
C LEU A 106 -1.91 -2.38 -1.32
N LEU A 107 -1.78 -1.11 -1.65
CA LEU A 107 -2.09 -0.01 -0.74
C LEU A 107 -3.17 0.86 -1.38
N GLU A 108 -4.14 1.27 -0.58
CA GLU A 108 -5.22 2.15 -0.99
C GLU A 108 -5.40 3.21 0.10
N TYR A 109 -5.34 4.49 -0.29
CA TYR A 109 -5.59 5.59 0.63
C TYR A 109 -7.09 5.89 0.66
N VAL A 110 -7.70 5.81 1.85
CA VAL A 110 -9.13 6.06 2.05
C VAL A 110 -9.35 7.51 2.45
N GLU A 111 -9.65 8.37 1.48
CA GLU A 111 -9.80 9.83 1.68
C GLU A 111 -10.78 10.19 2.80
N SER A 112 -11.87 9.43 2.97
CA SER A 112 -12.89 9.72 3.99
C SER A 112 -12.40 9.56 5.44
N THR A 113 -11.37 8.75 5.67
CA THR A 113 -10.84 8.46 7.02
C THR A 113 -9.36 8.78 7.16
N SER A 114 -8.67 9.08 6.07
CA SER A 114 -7.20 9.16 5.98
C SER A 114 -6.50 7.86 6.42
N ASP A 115 -7.17 6.71 6.28
CA ASP A 115 -6.60 5.40 6.62
C ASP A 115 -5.96 4.73 5.40
N ILE A 116 -4.99 3.86 5.67
CA ILE A 116 -4.38 3.01 4.64
C ILE A 116 -4.99 1.61 4.69
N GLU A 117 -5.72 1.26 3.64
CA GLU A 117 -6.16 -0.11 3.43
C GLU A 117 -5.07 -0.93 2.74
N THR A 118 -4.87 -2.16 3.22
CA THR A 118 -3.85 -3.07 2.70
C THR A 118 -4.48 -4.32 2.11
N GLY A 119 -4.23 -4.52 0.81
CA GLY A 119 -4.53 -5.75 0.08
C GLY A 119 -3.31 -6.64 -0.10
N GLN A 120 -3.51 -7.75 -0.82
CA GLN A 120 -2.43 -8.63 -1.25
C GLN A 120 -2.66 -9.06 -2.69
N MET A 121 -1.58 -9.06 -3.47
CA MET A 121 -1.51 -9.67 -4.79
C MET A 121 -0.54 -10.84 -4.75
N SER A 122 -0.94 -11.96 -5.34
CA SER A 122 -0.06 -13.08 -5.65
C SER A 122 -0.11 -13.33 -7.15
N VAL A 123 1.05 -13.58 -7.77
CA VAL A 123 1.18 -13.76 -9.21
C VAL A 123 1.97 -15.03 -9.46
N PHE A 124 1.35 -15.96 -10.18
CA PHE A 124 1.97 -17.18 -10.67
C PHE A 124 2.21 -17.04 -12.16
N ILE A 125 3.45 -17.25 -12.58
CA ILE A 125 3.86 -17.25 -13.98
C ILE A 125 4.38 -18.64 -14.31
N GLY A 126 3.99 -19.17 -15.46
CA GLY A 126 4.52 -20.42 -15.99
C GLY A 126 4.37 -20.53 -17.50
N PRO A 127 4.75 -21.67 -18.10
CA PRO A 127 4.65 -21.86 -19.55
C PRO A 127 3.20 -21.72 -20.02
N GLY A 128 2.91 -20.69 -20.82
CA GLY A 128 1.59 -20.45 -21.40
C GLY A 128 0.52 -19.94 -20.42
N TYR A 129 0.89 -19.50 -19.22
CA TYR A 129 -0.10 -18.94 -18.28
C TYR A 129 0.44 -17.87 -17.32
N ALA A 130 -0.47 -16.98 -16.91
CA ALA A 130 -0.36 -16.13 -15.75
C ALA A 130 -1.63 -16.30 -14.88
N VAL A 131 -1.46 -16.44 -13.57
CA VAL A 131 -2.56 -16.45 -12.60
C VAL A 131 -2.32 -15.38 -11.56
N THR A 132 -3.23 -14.42 -11.45
CA THR A 132 -3.20 -13.39 -10.40
C THR A 132 -4.25 -13.71 -9.34
N VAL A 133 -3.89 -13.56 -8.07
CA VAL A 133 -4.78 -13.79 -6.91
C VAL A 133 -4.75 -12.56 -6.04
N ARG A 134 -5.91 -11.91 -5.91
CA ARG A 134 -6.04 -10.65 -5.18
C ARG A 134 -6.97 -10.79 -4.00
N HIS A 135 -6.60 -10.15 -2.89
CA HIS A 135 -7.42 -10.06 -1.69
C HIS A 135 -7.45 -8.63 -1.13
N ARG A 136 -8.58 -8.22 -0.51
CA ARG A 136 -8.73 -6.97 0.24
C ARG A 136 -8.20 -5.70 -0.48
N SER A 137 -8.63 -5.49 -1.71
CA SER A 137 -8.44 -4.23 -2.45
C SER A 137 -9.72 -3.98 -3.25
N SER A 138 -10.21 -2.75 -3.27
CA SER A 138 -11.55 -2.45 -3.81
C SER A 138 -11.55 -2.32 -5.35
N GLY A 139 -10.38 -2.03 -5.94
CA GLY A 139 -10.20 -1.78 -7.37
C GLY A 139 -10.47 -2.97 -8.28
N ASN A 140 -10.78 -2.71 -9.55
CA ASN A 140 -10.92 -3.73 -10.59
C ASN A 140 -9.59 -3.87 -11.36
N MET A 141 -9.22 -5.04 -11.86
CA MET A 141 -8.01 -5.25 -12.69
C MET A 141 -8.17 -4.79 -14.15
N GLY A 142 -9.28 -4.15 -14.53
CA GLY A 142 -9.50 -3.65 -15.89
C GLY A 142 -8.36 -2.76 -16.39
N TRP A 143 -7.74 -1.97 -15.51
CA TRP A 143 -6.58 -1.13 -15.82
C TRP A 143 -5.37 -1.92 -16.30
N VAL A 144 -5.24 -3.21 -15.94
CA VAL A 144 -4.13 -4.06 -16.42
C VAL A 144 -4.27 -4.27 -17.92
N LEU A 145 -5.49 -4.48 -18.43
CA LEU A 145 -5.73 -4.62 -19.86
C LEU A 145 -5.39 -3.32 -20.59
N ASP A 146 -5.83 -2.18 -20.05
CA ASP A 146 -5.51 -0.87 -20.61
C ASP A 146 -4.00 -0.60 -20.62
N ARG A 147 -3.27 -1.01 -19.56
CA ARG A 147 -1.82 -0.83 -19.47
C ARG A 147 -1.07 -1.78 -20.41
N ILE A 148 -1.55 -3.01 -20.58
CA ILE A 148 -1.01 -3.97 -21.55
C ILE A 148 -1.20 -3.45 -22.99
N ASP A 149 -2.37 -2.89 -23.31
CA ASP A 149 -2.63 -2.25 -24.60
C ASP A 149 -1.70 -1.05 -24.86
N ASN A 150 -1.19 -0.41 -23.81
CA ASN A 150 -0.20 0.67 -23.95
C ASN A 150 1.26 0.16 -24.01
N THR A 151 1.51 -1.12 -23.70
CA THR A 151 2.86 -1.70 -23.60
C THR A 151 3.02 -2.93 -24.49
N HIS A 152 2.70 -2.78 -25.78
CA HIS A 152 2.72 -3.85 -26.78
C HIS A 152 4.07 -4.57 -26.87
N ASP A 153 5.18 -3.85 -26.76
CA ASP A 153 6.53 -4.42 -26.84
C ASP A 153 6.80 -5.46 -25.73
N LEU A 154 6.12 -5.33 -24.59
CA LEU A 154 6.28 -6.26 -23.47
C LEU A 154 5.50 -7.56 -23.70
N LEU A 155 4.37 -7.53 -24.42
CA LEU A 155 3.56 -8.72 -24.72
C LEU A 155 4.33 -9.81 -25.47
N GLU A 156 5.37 -9.43 -26.22
CA GLU A 156 6.26 -10.37 -26.91
C GLU A 156 7.00 -11.32 -25.95
N PHE A 157 7.19 -10.90 -24.69
CA PHE A 157 7.82 -11.72 -23.63
C PHE A 157 6.83 -12.66 -22.92
N GLY A 158 5.57 -12.70 -23.35
CA GLY A 158 4.57 -13.66 -22.90
C GLY A 158 4.02 -13.37 -21.49
N PRO A 159 3.78 -14.40 -20.65
CA PRO A 159 3.03 -14.22 -19.39
C PRO A 159 3.71 -13.29 -18.38
N ILE A 160 5.02 -13.10 -18.47
CA ILE A 160 5.79 -12.22 -17.56
C ILE A 160 5.32 -10.76 -17.62
N THR A 161 4.68 -10.37 -18.73
CA THR A 161 4.09 -9.05 -18.93
C THR A 161 3.00 -8.78 -17.91
N ILE A 162 2.22 -9.79 -17.55
CA ILE A 162 1.20 -9.66 -16.51
C ILE A 162 1.85 -9.31 -15.17
N LEU A 163 2.97 -9.96 -14.83
CA LEU A 163 3.72 -9.67 -13.61
C LEU A 163 4.27 -8.25 -13.61
N HIS A 164 4.86 -7.81 -14.73
CA HIS A 164 5.34 -6.44 -14.89
C HIS A 164 4.19 -5.46 -14.68
N SER A 165 3.10 -5.57 -15.44
CA SER A 165 1.98 -4.62 -15.39
C SER A 165 1.35 -4.53 -14.00
N VAL A 166 1.18 -5.66 -13.29
CA VAL A 166 0.59 -5.61 -11.94
C VAL A 166 1.54 -5.08 -10.87
N LEU A 167 2.84 -5.32 -11.00
CA LEU A 167 3.83 -4.74 -10.09
C LEU A 167 3.95 -3.24 -10.31
N ASP A 168 4.08 -2.83 -11.57
CA ASP A 168 4.25 -1.44 -11.99
C ASP A 168 3.12 -0.56 -11.42
N ASN A 169 1.86 -0.97 -11.63
CA ASN A 169 0.72 -0.24 -11.08
C ASN A 169 0.70 -0.21 -9.55
N ALA A 170 1.03 -1.33 -8.89
CA ALA A 170 1.04 -1.33 -7.42
C ALA A 170 2.13 -0.42 -6.86
N VAL A 171 3.25 -0.28 -7.56
CA VAL A 171 4.32 0.64 -7.16
C VAL A 171 3.95 2.09 -7.44
N ASP A 172 3.25 2.37 -8.54
CA ASP A 172 2.65 3.68 -8.79
C ASP A 172 1.64 4.04 -7.68
N GLU A 173 0.74 3.12 -7.32
CA GLU A 173 -0.20 3.30 -6.21
C GLU A 173 0.50 3.55 -4.87
N TYR A 174 1.68 2.94 -4.63
CA TYR A 174 2.46 3.25 -3.43
C TYR A 174 2.94 4.70 -3.40
N LEU A 175 3.37 5.24 -4.55
CA LEU A 175 3.81 6.63 -4.65
C LEU A 175 2.64 7.58 -4.40
N ASP A 176 1.48 7.32 -5.03
CA ASP A 176 0.28 8.12 -4.83
C ASP A 176 -0.16 8.13 -3.36
N VAL A 177 -0.17 6.97 -2.69
CA VAL A 177 -0.51 6.85 -1.27
C VAL A 177 0.48 7.61 -0.37
N ILE A 178 1.77 7.59 -0.71
CA ILE A 178 2.79 8.36 0.01
C ILE A 178 2.55 9.86 -0.15
N ASP A 179 2.19 10.31 -1.34
CA ASP A 179 1.91 11.72 -1.63
C ASP A 179 0.67 12.21 -0.85
N GLU A 180 -0.39 11.41 -0.75
CA GLU A 180 -1.56 11.72 0.08
C GLU A 180 -1.20 11.85 1.57
N VAL A 181 -0.42 10.91 2.12
CA VAL A 181 0.07 11.01 3.52
C VAL A 181 0.97 12.23 3.70
N THR A 182 1.77 12.59 2.69
CA THR A 182 2.61 13.79 2.71
C THR A 182 1.76 15.06 2.77
N ALA A 183 0.66 15.10 2.02
CA ALA A 183 -0.30 16.20 2.05
C ALA A 183 -0.99 16.31 3.43
N ASP A 184 -1.37 15.19 4.05
CA ASP A 184 -1.91 15.16 5.41
C ASP A 184 -0.91 15.71 6.46
N ILE A 185 0.37 15.36 6.33
CA ILE A 185 1.45 15.88 7.19
C ILE A 185 1.57 17.40 7.03
N ALA A 186 1.48 17.92 5.80
CA ALA A 186 1.52 19.37 5.55
C ALA A 186 0.35 20.10 6.23
N GLY A 187 -0.84 19.48 6.27
CA GLY A 187 -1.98 20.02 7.03
C GLY A 187 -1.73 20.08 8.54
N ILE A 188 -1.05 19.07 9.11
CA ILE A 188 -0.61 19.10 10.51
C ILE A 188 0.41 20.21 10.73
N GLU A 189 1.37 20.37 9.83
CA GLU A 189 2.39 21.41 9.92
C GLU A 189 1.75 22.80 10.02
N GLU A 190 0.80 23.11 9.14
CA GLU A 190 0.05 24.39 9.19
C GLU A 190 -0.66 24.58 10.55
N SER A 191 -1.28 23.53 11.08
CA SER A 191 -1.95 23.59 12.39
C SER A 191 -0.98 23.76 13.56
N VAL A 192 0.17 23.06 13.55
CA VAL A 192 1.19 23.14 14.61
C VAL A 192 1.80 24.54 14.66
N PHE A 193 2.02 25.18 13.51
CA PHE A 193 2.60 26.52 13.42
C PHE A 193 1.56 27.65 13.40
N SER A 194 0.27 27.35 13.33
CA SER A 194 -0.81 28.33 13.43
C SER A 194 -0.77 29.09 14.77
N PRO A 195 -1.18 30.37 14.85
CA PRO A 195 -1.33 31.09 16.10
C PRO A 195 -2.42 30.52 17.03
N ILE A 196 -3.36 29.75 16.48
CA ILE A 196 -4.50 29.17 17.22
C ILE A 196 -4.02 27.95 18.03
N ARG A 197 -4.63 27.72 19.20
CA ARG A 197 -4.35 26.54 20.04
C ARG A 197 -5.04 25.31 19.44
N THR A 198 -4.24 24.33 19.05
CA THR A 198 -4.70 23.02 18.59
C THR A 198 -3.81 21.95 19.22
N ASP A 199 -4.42 20.87 19.71
CA ASP A 199 -3.69 19.65 20.08
C ASP A 199 -3.76 18.70 18.89
N ASN A 200 -2.64 18.58 18.17
CA ASN A 200 -2.53 17.72 17.00
C ASN A 200 -1.91 16.35 17.34
N THR A 201 -1.67 16.06 18.61
CA THR A 201 -0.88 14.88 19.03
C THR A 201 -1.53 13.58 18.55
N GLU A 202 -2.85 13.45 18.70
CA GLU A 202 -3.61 12.29 18.25
C GLU A 202 -3.50 12.06 16.74
N LYS A 203 -3.73 13.10 15.93
CA LYS A 203 -3.62 13.03 14.46
C LYS A 203 -2.20 12.69 14.00
N ILE A 204 -1.17 13.20 14.68
CA ILE A 204 0.23 12.82 14.40
C ILE A 204 0.45 11.32 14.65
N TYR A 205 -0.11 10.76 15.73
CA TYR A 205 0.00 9.33 16.01
C TYR A 205 -0.79 8.47 15.03
N GLU A 206 -1.97 8.92 14.58
CA GLU A 206 -2.73 8.25 13.52
C GLU A 206 -1.91 8.17 12.23
N LEU A 207 -1.42 9.29 11.71
CA LEU A 207 -0.60 9.29 10.50
C LEU A 207 0.70 8.48 10.67
N LYS A 208 1.29 8.44 11.87
CA LYS A 208 2.46 7.58 12.13
C LYS A 208 2.12 6.09 12.06
N ARG A 209 0.91 5.70 12.48
CA ARG A 209 0.42 4.33 12.32
C ARG A 209 0.18 4.01 10.85
N GLU A 210 -0.46 4.91 10.12
CA GLU A 210 -0.73 4.76 8.69
C GLU A 210 0.58 4.66 7.87
N ASN A 211 1.56 5.54 8.11
CA ASN A 211 2.89 5.47 7.48
C ASN A 211 3.64 4.17 7.82
N LEU A 212 3.41 3.60 9.02
CA LEU A 212 3.99 2.31 9.39
C LEU A 212 3.39 1.15 8.58
N GLU A 213 2.11 1.19 8.24
CA GLU A 213 1.50 0.17 7.37
C GLU A 213 2.08 0.25 5.94
N ILE A 214 2.25 1.46 5.39
CA ILE A 214 2.96 1.68 4.11
C ILE A 214 4.37 1.09 4.18
N ARG A 215 5.13 1.41 5.24
CA ARG A 215 6.48 0.88 5.45
C ARG A 215 6.55 -0.64 5.45
N ARG A 216 5.57 -1.30 6.09
CA ARG A 216 5.51 -2.78 6.16
C ARG A 216 5.25 -3.41 4.80
N ALA A 217 4.51 -2.73 3.92
CA ALA A 217 4.28 -3.15 2.54
C ALA A 217 5.52 -2.96 1.65
N ILE A 218 6.16 -1.78 1.75
CA ILE A 218 7.22 -1.35 0.82
C ILE A 218 8.61 -1.88 1.19
N SER A 219 8.97 -1.89 2.48
CA SER A 219 10.33 -2.28 2.92
C SER A 219 10.76 -3.67 2.41
N PRO A 220 9.91 -4.72 2.43
CA PRO A 220 10.23 -6.01 1.82
C PRO A 220 10.45 -5.92 0.30
N MET A 221 9.69 -5.08 -0.40
CA MET A 221 9.81 -4.89 -1.85
C MET A 221 11.13 -4.19 -2.22
N VAL A 222 11.55 -3.20 -1.44
CA VAL A 222 12.85 -2.52 -1.60
C VAL A 222 14.01 -3.51 -1.50
N GLN A 223 13.94 -4.47 -0.59
CA GLN A 223 14.98 -5.50 -0.43
C GLN A 223 15.13 -6.40 -1.66
N ILE A 224 14.03 -6.62 -2.40
CA ILE A 224 14.01 -7.47 -3.60
C ILE A 224 14.09 -6.67 -4.90
N ALA A 225 14.01 -5.33 -4.86
CA ALA A 225 14.15 -4.45 -6.02
C ALA A 225 15.46 -4.71 -6.79
N GLY A 226 16.58 -4.90 -6.09
CA GLY A 226 17.84 -5.27 -6.73
C GLY A 226 17.80 -6.60 -7.49
N THR A 227 16.96 -7.55 -7.06
CA THR A 227 16.74 -8.82 -7.77
C THR A 227 15.91 -8.60 -9.04
N LEU A 228 14.92 -7.70 -8.98
CA LEU A 228 14.07 -7.31 -10.11
C LEU A 228 14.86 -6.54 -11.18
N SER A 229 15.76 -5.62 -10.79
CA SER A 229 16.58 -4.85 -11.74
C SER A 229 17.71 -5.65 -12.42
N GLY A 230 17.81 -6.96 -12.15
CA GLY A 230 18.82 -7.81 -12.78
C GLY A 230 20.20 -7.76 -12.10
N SER A 231 20.31 -7.19 -10.89
CA SER A 231 21.57 -7.17 -10.13
C SER A 231 21.84 -8.53 -9.46
N GLY A 232 23.11 -8.95 -9.41
CA GLY A 232 23.53 -10.20 -8.76
C GLY A 232 23.15 -11.48 -9.51
N ASN A 233 22.69 -12.52 -8.80
CA ASN A 233 22.28 -13.82 -9.36
C ASN A 233 20.87 -13.80 -9.99
N SER A 234 20.44 -12.68 -10.55
CA SER A 234 19.11 -12.56 -11.14
C SER A 234 18.98 -13.47 -12.35
N ARG A 235 17.97 -14.35 -12.33
CA ARG A 235 17.60 -15.25 -13.43
C ARG A 235 16.75 -14.55 -14.51
N MET A 236 16.57 -13.24 -14.40
CA MET A 236 15.77 -12.47 -15.33
C MET A 236 16.49 -12.30 -16.68
N PRO A 237 15.81 -12.57 -17.82
CA PRO A 237 16.31 -12.28 -19.16
C PRO A 237 16.82 -10.84 -19.29
N ALA A 238 17.89 -10.64 -20.07
CA ALA A 238 18.54 -9.34 -20.19
C ALA A 238 17.61 -8.28 -20.82
N GLU A 239 16.73 -8.73 -21.71
CA GLU A 239 15.74 -7.95 -22.44
C GLU A 239 14.64 -7.39 -21.53
N LEU A 240 14.34 -8.06 -20.41
CA LEU A 240 13.34 -7.62 -19.44
C LEU A 240 13.89 -6.64 -18.40
N ARG A 241 15.21 -6.56 -18.25
CA ARG A 241 15.84 -5.71 -17.21
C ARG A 241 15.45 -4.24 -17.28
N PRO A 242 15.37 -3.58 -18.45
CA PRO A 242 14.97 -2.17 -18.51
C PRO A 242 13.60 -1.93 -17.88
N TYR A 243 12.64 -2.81 -18.15
CA TYR A 243 11.26 -2.70 -17.65
C TYR A 243 11.16 -2.90 -16.14
N PHE A 244 11.89 -3.87 -15.58
CA PHE A 244 11.90 -4.10 -14.13
C PHE A 244 12.85 -3.15 -13.36
N SER A 245 13.80 -2.52 -14.04
CA SER A 245 14.66 -1.49 -13.44
C SER A 245 13.85 -0.25 -13.08
N ASP A 246 12.91 0.16 -13.93
CA ASP A 246 12.03 1.31 -13.67
C ASP A 246 11.17 1.07 -12.41
N ILE A 247 10.54 -0.11 -12.31
CA ILE A 247 9.83 -0.56 -11.10
C ILE A 247 10.75 -0.51 -9.88
N SER A 248 12.01 -0.92 -10.02
CA SER A 248 12.97 -0.91 -8.92
C SER A 248 13.32 0.51 -8.48
N ASP A 249 13.48 1.44 -9.42
CA ASP A 249 13.73 2.85 -9.12
C ASP A 249 12.52 3.49 -8.44
N HIS A 250 11.29 3.17 -8.89
CA HIS A 250 10.06 3.64 -8.26
C HIS A 250 9.91 3.07 -6.84
N LEU A 251 10.23 1.78 -6.62
CA LEU A 251 10.23 1.17 -5.29
C LEU A 251 11.22 1.85 -4.34
N LEU A 252 12.42 2.20 -4.82
CA LEU A 252 13.41 2.93 -4.03
C LEU A 252 12.89 4.32 -3.65
N ARG A 253 12.30 5.05 -4.61
CA ARG A 253 11.66 6.35 -4.35
C ARG A 253 10.54 6.24 -3.31
N ALA A 254 9.71 5.21 -3.41
CA ALA A 254 8.63 4.96 -2.45
C ALA A 254 9.20 4.63 -1.05
N GLY A 255 10.29 3.85 -0.99
CA GLY A 255 11.01 3.59 0.26
C GLY A 255 11.54 4.87 0.92
N ASP A 256 12.16 5.75 0.14
CA ASP A 256 12.67 7.04 0.62
C ASP A 256 11.55 7.96 1.10
N GLY A 257 10.42 7.99 0.37
CA GLY A 257 9.24 8.78 0.74
C GLY A 257 8.66 8.40 2.09
N VAL A 258 8.55 7.10 2.39
CA VAL A 258 8.07 6.60 3.70
C VAL A 258 8.99 7.00 4.85
N GLU A 259 10.31 6.91 4.67
CA GLU A 259 11.29 7.28 5.70
C GLU A 259 11.34 8.80 5.90
N ASN A 260 11.12 9.59 4.84
CA ASN A 260 10.94 11.03 4.92
C ASN A 260 9.69 11.39 5.74
N ASN A 261 8.55 10.74 5.45
CA ASN A 261 7.30 10.95 6.20
C ASN A 261 7.44 10.58 7.69
N ASP A 262 8.13 9.49 8.03
CA ASP A 262 8.37 9.15 9.44
C ASP A 262 9.21 10.22 10.16
N SER A 263 10.20 10.78 9.45
CA SER A 263 11.07 11.85 9.96
C SER A 263 10.30 13.17 10.16
N LEU A 264 9.42 13.53 9.22
CA LEU A 264 8.56 14.71 9.33
C LEU A 264 7.57 14.56 10.49
N LEU A 265 6.91 13.40 10.61
CA LEU A 265 5.98 13.12 11.72
C LEU A 265 6.67 13.19 13.08
N LEU A 266 7.89 12.65 13.19
CA LEU A 266 8.71 12.77 14.41
C LEU A 266 9.00 14.25 14.74
N THR A 267 9.37 15.04 13.73
CA THR A 267 9.65 16.47 13.87
C THR A 267 8.41 17.24 14.31
N MET A 268 7.23 16.94 13.74
CA MET A 268 5.96 17.55 14.13
C MET A 268 5.55 17.19 15.56
N LEU A 269 5.77 15.94 15.98
CA LEU A 269 5.53 15.53 17.38
C LEU A 269 6.42 16.31 18.36
N MET A 270 7.71 16.49 18.03
CA MET A 270 8.63 17.28 18.84
C MET A 270 8.24 18.77 18.87
N ALA A 271 7.83 19.34 17.75
CA ALA A 271 7.37 20.73 17.68
C ALA A 271 6.08 20.95 18.51
N SER A 272 5.12 20.02 18.40
CA SER A 272 3.87 20.06 19.16
C SER A 272 4.10 20.02 20.68
N THR A 273 5.00 19.14 21.14
CA THR A 273 5.35 19.04 22.56
C THR A 273 6.08 20.28 23.05
N ALA A 274 7.08 20.78 22.31
CA ALA A 274 7.80 22.01 22.66
C ALA A 274 6.85 23.24 22.73
N ARG A 275 5.87 23.33 21.83
CA ARG A 275 4.85 24.39 21.86
C ARG A 275 3.98 24.30 23.11
N THR A 276 3.60 23.09 23.52
CA THR A 276 2.85 22.85 24.76
C THR A 276 3.64 23.31 25.98
N ASP A 277 4.95 23.03 26.04
CA ASP A 277 5.83 23.47 27.13
C ASP A 277 5.99 25.00 27.18
N LEU A 278 6.18 25.64 26.03
CA LEU A 278 6.25 27.11 25.93
C LEU A 278 4.95 27.76 26.43
N GLN A 279 3.81 27.14 26.13
CA GLN A 279 2.51 27.59 26.61
C GLN A 279 2.38 27.44 28.13
N GLN A 280 2.74 26.29 28.71
CA GLN A 280 2.72 26.10 30.16
C GLN A 280 3.60 27.13 30.88
N ASN A 281 4.76 27.46 30.30
CA ASN A 281 5.65 28.49 30.82
C ASN A 281 5.04 29.91 30.70
N ALA A 282 4.28 30.19 29.63
CA ALA A 282 3.57 31.46 29.50
C ALA A 282 2.43 31.59 30.53
N ASP A 283 1.67 30.52 30.73
CA ASP A 283 0.56 30.48 31.69
C ASP A 283 1.08 30.60 33.13
N MET A 284 2.17 29.88 33.48
CA MET A 284 2.85 30.02 34.77
C MET A 284 3.33 31.45 35.03
N ARG A 285 3.92 32.12 34.03
CA ARG A 285 4.34 33.53 34.15
C ARG A 285 3.15 34.46 34.40
N ARG A 286 2.02 34.25 33.72
CA ARG A 286 0.80 35.05 33.92
C ARG A 286 0.22 34.88 35.31
N ILE A 287 0.09 33.64 35.79
CA ILE A 287 -0.38 33.34 37.15
C ILE A 287 0.55 33.99 38.17
N SER A 288 1.86 33.83 38.00
CA SER A 288 2.87 34.40 38.90
C SER A 288 2.79 35.93 38.95
N ALA A 289 2.57 36.59 37.81
CA ALA A 289 2.36 38.04 37.75
C ALA A 289 1.10 38.47 38.52
N TRP A 290 -0.02 37.76 38.36
CA TRP A 290 -1.24 38.05 39.12
C TRP A 290 -1.07 37.84 40.62
N VAL A 291 -0.38 36.75 41.02
CA VAL A 291 -0.05 36.50 42.43
C VAL A 291 0.84 37.61 42.98
N ALA A 292 1.85 38.05 42.24
CA ALA A 292 2.73 39.14 42.66
C ALA A 292 1.97 40.47 42.82
N ILE A 293 1.05 40.79 41.91
CA ILE A 293 0.18 41.97 42.00
C ILE A 293 -0.74 41.89 43.22
N ALA A 294 -1.34 40.73 43.48
CA ALA A 294 -2.24 40.53 44.61
C ALA A 294 -1.50 40.47 45.96
N ALA A 295 -0.23 40.05 45.98
CA ALA A 295 0.54 39.86 47.20
C ALA A 295 0.71 41.16 48.00
N VAL A 296 0.94 42.30 47.34
CA VAL A 296 1.17 43.58 48.04
C VAL A 296 -0.10 44.09 48.76
N PRO A 297 -1.28 44.24 48.12
CA PRO A 297 -2.50 44.60 48.82
C PRO A 297 -2.93 43.58 49.87
N THR A 298 -2.72 42.28 49.61
CA THR A 298 -3.04 41.21 50.58
C THR A 298 -2.15 41.30 51.81
N MET A 299 -0.87 41.61 51.65
CA MET A 299 0.05 41.84 52.76
C MET A 299 -0.38 43.05 53.59
N ILE A 300 -0.73 44.16 52.94
CA ILE A 300 -1.24 45.37 53.61
C ILE A 300 -2.52 45.03 54.40
N ALA A 301 -3.51 44.40 53.75
CA ALA A 301 -4.75 43.99 54.42
C ALA A 301 -4.48 43.01 55.58
N GLY A 302 -3.50 42.13 55.43
CA GLY A 302 -3.03 41.23 56.49
C GLY A 302 -2.49 42.00 57.69
N ILE A 303 -1.63 43.01 57.48
CA ILE A 303 -1.08 43.86 58.54
C ILE A 303 -2.21 44.58 59.30
N TYR A 304 -3.15 45.21 58.59
CA TYR A 304 -4.27 45.94 59.22
C TYR A 304 -5.37 45.03 59.79
N GLY A 305 -5.43 43.77 59.37
CA GLY A 305 -6.36 42.78 59.92
C GLY A 305 -5.88 42.13 61.22
N MET A 306 -4.64 42.40 61.66
CA MET A 306 -4.08 41.90 62.90
C MET A 306 -4.49 42.77 64.10
N ASN A 307 -4.75 42.14 65.25
CA ASN A 307 -5.03 42.84 66.51
C ASN A 307 -3.74 43.43 67.09
N PHE A 308 -3.36 44.64 66.65
CA PHE A 308 -2.33 45.44 67.29
C PHE A 308 -2.95 46.43 68.29
N GLU A 309 -2.30 46.63 69.44
CA GLU A 309 -2.77 47.51 70.51
C GLU A 309 -2.56 49.01 70.19
N HIS A 310 -1.66 49.32 69.25
CA HIS A 310 -1.41 50.67 68.75
C HIS A 310 -1.10 50.61 67.25
N MET A 311 -1.97 51.20 66.41
CA MET A 311 -1.72 51.40 64.98
C MET A 311 -1.50 52.89 64.72
N PRO A 312 -0.34 53.32 64.21
CA PRO A 312 -0.01 54.74 64.10
C PRO A 312 -0.91 55.53 63.12
N GLU A 313 -1.67 54.86 62.24
CA GLU A 313 -2.58 55.51 61.30
C GLU A 313 -4.08 55.43 61.68
N LEU A 314 -4.46 54.72 62.75
CA LEU A 314 -5.85 54.53 63.22
C LEU A 314 -6.01 54.99 64.68
#